data_AF-A0A3M7GTV3-F1
#
_entry.id   AF-A0A3M7GTV3-F1
#
_cell.length_a   1.000
_cell.length_b   1.000
_cell.length_c   1.000
_cell.angle_alpha   90.00
_cell.angle_beta   90.00
_cell.angle_gamma   90.00
#
_symmetry.space_group_name_H-M   'P 1'
#
loop_
_entity.id
_entity.type
_entity.pdbx_description
1 polymer ?
#
loop_
_entity_poly.entity_id
_entity_poly.type
_entity_poly.pdbx_seq_one_letter_code
_entity_poly.pdbx_strand_id
1 'polypeptide(L)'
;SDSSSRAFEKGRQTSATRIGPKRIHLVRTRGGNRKFRGLRMESGNFSWGSEGISRKCRVIGVSYHPSNNELVRTNTLTKSAVVQVDAAPFRQWYENHYGQGVGRRRQRAAGEKEDEVKKSKSVEKKQADRFKKQGKVEPAIEKQFEASRLYAVIASRPGQSGRCDGYILEGEELAFYQRAIRK
;
A
#
# COMPACT_ATOMS: atom_id res chain seq x y z
N SER A 1 -26.56 -20.42 -37.79
CA SER A 1 -26.14 -19.07 -38.26
C SER A 1 -25.01 -18.60 -37.37
N ASP A 2 -23.76 -18.84 -37.76
CA ASP A 2 -22.60 -18.30 -37.03
C ASP A 2 -22.55 -16.79 -37.24
N SER A 3 -22.97 -16.03 -36.23
CA SER A 3 -22.78 -14.58 -36.23
C SER A 3 -21.28 -14.29 -36.10
N SER A 4 -20.70 -13.60 -37.09
CA SER A 4 -19.31 -13.15 -37.02
C SER A 4 -19.08 -12.26 -35.79
N SER A 5 -17.91 -12.42 -35.14
CA SER A 5 -17.58 -11.71 -33.90
C SER A 5 -17.68 -10.20 -34.09
N ARG A 6 -18.51 -9.54 -33.29
CA ARG A 6 -18.79 -8.11 -33.46
C ARG A 6 -17.79 -7.27 -32.68
N ALA A 7 -17.48 -6.07 -33.16
CA ALA A 7 -16.48 -5.19 -32.52
C ALA A 7 -16.82 -4.83 -31.05
N PHE A 8 -18.11 -4.88 -30.67
CA PHE A 8 -18.54 -4.64 -29.29
C PHE A 8 -18.31 -5.83 -28.34
N GLU A 9 -18.05 -7.04 -28.88
CA GLU A 9 -17.69 -8.25 -28.13
C GLU A 9 -16.17 -8.36 -27.92
N LYS A 10 -15.40 -7.38 -28.41
CA LYS A 10 -13.93 -7.44 -28.43
C LYS A 10 -13.31 -7.45 -27.03
N GLY A 11 -12.58 -8.52 -26.72
CA GLY A 11 -11.60 -8.57 -25.64
C GLY A 11 -10.24 -7.94 -26.04
N ARG A 12 -9.39 -7.67 -25.04
CA ARG A 12 -7.98 -7.28 -25.27
C ARG A 12 -7.08 -8.08 -24.33
N GLN A 13 -5.85 -8.32 -24.76
CA GLN A 13 -4.82 -8.95 -23.94
C GLN A 13 -4.67 -8.25 -22.58
N THR A 14 -4.37 -9.05 -21.56
CA THR A 14 -4.14 -8.59 -20.19
C THR A 14 -2.90 -7.71 -20.08
N SER A 15 -2.87 -6.83 -19.09
CA SER A 15 -1.75 -5.90 -18.90
C SER A 15 -0.52 -6.54 -18.26
N ALA A 16 -0.72 -7.56 -17.40
CA ALA A 16 0.32 -8.20 -16.60
C ALA A 16 1.27 -7.18 -15.93
N THR A 17 0.70 -6.18 -15.25
CA THR A 17 1.43 -5.06 -14.64
C THR A 17 2.46 -5.58 -13.65
N ARG A 18 3.74 -5.19 -13.77
CA ARG A 18 4.81 -5.62 -12.86
C ARG A 18 5.40 -4.46 -12.06
N ILE A 19 6.18 -4.78 -11.05
CA ILE A 19 6.97 -3.79 -10.31
C ILE A 19 8.10 -3.26 -11.20
N GLY A 20 8.29 -1.94 -11.23
CA GLY A 20 9.40 -1.31 -11.93
C GLY A 20 9.12 0.14 -12.34
N PRO A 21 10.06 0.80 -13.04
CA PRO A 21 9.94 2.19 -13.45
C PRO A 21 8.62 2.44 -14.18
N LYS A 22 7.91 3.50 -13.80
CA LYS A 22 6.53 3.78 -14.22
C LYS A 22 6.40 3.76 -15.75
N ARG A 23 5.63 2.81 -16.28
CA ARG A 23 5.29 2.70 -17.71
C ARG A 23 3.80 2.44 -17.86
N ILE A 24 3.10 3.38 -18.50
CA ILE A 24 1.65 3.33 -18.73
C ILE A 24 1.39 3.56 -20.22
N HIS A 25 0.54 2.72 -20.82
CA HIS A 25 0.08 2.88 -22.19
C HIS A 25 -1.37 3.34 -22.24
N LEU A 26 -1.67 4.24 -23.17
CA LEU A 26 -3.02 4.74 -23.37
C LEU A 26 -3.75 3.84 -24.35
N VAL A 27 -4.96 3.41 -23.98
CA VAL A 27 -5.80 2.55 -24.82
C VAL A 27 -7.11 3.27 -25.13
N ARG A 28 -7.38 3.52 -26.42
CA ARG A 28 -8.68 4.02 -26.86
C ARG A 28 -9.75 2.93 -26.73
N THR A 29 -10.87 3.29 -26.13
CA THR A 29 -12.03 2.42 -25.93
C THR A 29 -13.26 2.96 -26.63
N ARG A 30 -14.37 2.22 -26.58
CA ARG A 30 -15.66 2.62 -27.17
C ARG A 30 -16.07 4.02 -26.70
N GLY A 31 -16.67 4.79 -27.60
CA GLY A 31 -17.15 6.15 -27.32
C GLY A 31 -16.05 7.21 -27.19
N GLY A 32 -14.83 6.95 -27.70
CA GLY A 32 -13.73 7.92 -27.62
C GLY A 32 -13.01 7.98 -26.26
N ASN A 33 -13.49 7.22 -25.27
CA ASN A 33 -12.89 7.13 -23.94
C ASN A 33 -11.48 6.54 -23.96
N ARG A 34 -10.73 6.80 -22.89
CA ARG A 34 -9.35 6.35 -22.72
C ARG A 34 -9.23 5.52 -21.44
N LYS A 35 -8.49 4.42 -21.53
CA LYS A 35 -8.06 3.63 -20.37
C LYS A 35 -6.54 3.65 -20.27
N PHE A 36 -6.03 3.57 -19.05
CA PHE A 36 -4.60 3.62 -18.75
C PHE A 36 -4.13 2.21 -18.38
N ARG A 37 -3.40 1.60 -19.30
CA ARG A 37 -2.86 0.25 -19.13
C ARG A 37 -1.49 0.33 -18.46
N GLY A 38 -1.43 0.09 -17.15
CA GLY A 38 -0.16 0.04 -16.43
C GLY A 38 0.65 -1.19 -16.80
N LEU A 39 1.87 -1.02 -17.33
CA LEU A 39 2.78 -2.13 -17.62
C LEU A 39 3.79 -2.31 -16.48
N ARG A 40 4.30 -1.21 -15.94
CA ARG A 40 5.22 -1.19 -14.80
C ARG A 40 4.84 -0.07 -13.84
N MET A 41 4.84 -0.36 -12.54
CA MET A 41 4.61 0.63 -11.48
C MET A 41 5.54 0.36 -10.30
N GLU A 42 6.14 1.39 -9.73
CA GLU A 42 7.00 1.26 -8.54
C GLU A 42 6.34 1.78 -7.26
N SER A 43 5.32 2.62 -7.39
CA SER A 43 4.68 3.32 -6.28
C SER A 43 3.18 3.39 -6.46
N GLY A 44 2.47 3.45 -5.34
CA GLY A 44 1.02 3.59 -5.27
C GLY A 44 0.60 4.52 -4.13
N ASN A 45 -0.65 4.98 -4.15
CA ASN A 45 -1.22 5.67 -3.01
C ASN A 45 -1.95 4.66 -2.11
N PHE A 46 -1.50 4.53 -0.87
CA PHE A 46 -2.08 3.59 0.09
C PHE A 46 -2.66 4.36 1.28
N SER A 47 -3.84 3.95 1.72
CA SER A 47 -4.52 4.53 2.88
C SER A 47 -4.28 3.72 4.15
N TRP A 48 -3.97 4.39 5.25
CA TRP A 48 -4.01 3.82 6.59
C TRP A 48 -5.37 4.15 7.20
N GLY A 49 -6.22 3.13 7.33
CA GLY A 49 -7.65 3.28 7.63
C GLY A 49 -7.91 3.88 9.01
N SER A 50 -7.30 3.31 10.05
CA SER A 50 -7.47 3.77 11.43
C SER A 50 -7.08 5.24 11.64
N GLU A 51 -6.07 5.71 10.91
CA GLU A 51 -5.53 7.07 11.02
C GLU A 51 -6.17 8.07 10.04
N GLY A 52 -6.98 7.60 9.09
CA GLY A 52 -7.65 8.45 8.11
C GLY A 52 -6.69 9.17 7.15
N ILE A 53 -5.51 8.60 6.88
CA ILE A 53 -4.51 9.20 5.98
C ILE A 53 -4.21 8.34 4.77
N SER A 54 -3.64 8.97 3.73
CA SER A 54 -3.09 8.27 2.58
C SER A 54 -1.73 8.82 2.21
N ARG A 55 -0.81 7.93 1.82
CA ARG A 55 0.54 8.30 1.40
C ARG A 55 0.96 7.53 0.16
N LYS A 56 1.69 8.23 -0.70
CA LYS A 56 2.44 7.59 -1.78
C LYS A 56 3.59 6.81 -1.18
N CYS A 57 3.62 5.50 -1.38
CA CYS A 57 4.70 4.63 -0.94
C CYS A 57 5.15 3.72 -2.08
N ARG A 58 6.37 3.21 -1.95
CA ARG A 58 6.95 2.25 -2.89
C ARG A 58 6.37 0.87 -2.64
N VAL A 59 6.00 0.17 -3.71
CA VAL A 59 5.61 -1.24 -3.66
C VAL A 59 6.87 -2.08 -3.76
N ILE A 60 7.11 -2.93 -2.75
CA ILE A 60 8.32 -3.73 -2.63
C ILE A 60 8.16 -5.06 -3.35
N GLY A 61 7.05 -5.75 -3.11
CA GLY A 61 6.79 -7.09 -3.65
C GLY A 61 5.36 -7.53 -3.41
N VAL A 62 4.92 -8.52 -4.19
CA VAL A 62 3.65 -9.22 -3.96
C VAL A 62 3.93 -10.37 -3.02
N SER A 63 3.15 -10.49 -1.93
CA SER A 63 3.33 -11.52 -0.91
C SER A 63 2.25 -12.61 -0.98
N TYR A 64 1.05 -12.27 -1.43
CA TYR A 64 -0.04 -13.21 -1.58
C TYR A 64 -1.03 -12.77 -2.66
N HIS A 65 -1.65 -13.72 -3.33
CA HIS A 65 -2.72 -13.45 -4.27
C HIS A 65 -3.79 -14.54 -4.19
N PRO A 66 -5.06 -14.20 -3.86
CA PRO A 66 -6.10 -15.22 -3.62
C PRO A 66 -6.45 -16.04 -4.86
N SER A 67 -6.28 -15.48 -6.06
CA SER A 67 -6.68 -16.14 -7.30
C SER A 67 -5.63 -17.06 -7.94
N ASN A 68 -4.33 -16.78 -7.79
CA ASN A 68 -3.28 -17.53 -8.49
C ASN A 68 -1.89 -17.23 -7.89
N ASN A 69 -1.20 -18.28 -7.44
CA ASN A 69 0.13 -18.20 -6.83
C ASN A 69 1.22 -17.75 -7.82
N GLU A 70 1.06 -17.98 -9.13
CA GLU A 70 2.01 -17.52 -10.15
C GLU A 70 2.12 -16.00 -10.17
N LEU A 71 1.05 -15.27 -9.83
CA LEU A 71 1.06 -13.81 -9.77
C LEU A 71 1.95 -13.28 -8.64
N VAL A 72 2.11 -14.07 -7.57
CA VAL A 72 3.06 -13.79 -6.49
C VAL A 72 4.48 -13.99 -7.01
N ARG A 73 4.75 -15.13 -7.66
CA ARG A 73 6.07 -15.48 -8.22
C ARG A 73 6.57 -14.44 -9.22
N THR A 74 5.69 -13.88 -10.04
CA THR A 74 6.04 -12.89 -11.06
C THR A 74 5.91 -11.44 -10.60
N ASN A 75 5.61 -11.18 -9.32
CA ASN A 75 5.35 -9.84 -8.78
C ASN A 75 4.35 -9.03 -9.63
N THR A 76 3.22 -9.66 -9.98
CA THR A 76 2.21 -9.05 -10.84
C THR A 76 1.14 -8.32 -10.02
N LEU A 77 0.98 -7.03 -10.31
CA LEU A 77 0.11 -6.11 -9.59
C LEU A 77 -1.31 -6.17 -10.17
N THR A 78 -2.24 -6.77 -9.42
CA THR A 78 -3.67 -6.76 -9.75
C THR A 78 -4.51 -6.44 -8.51
N LYS A 79 -5.81 -6.21 -8.69
CA LYS A 79 -6.73 -5.98 -7.57
C LYS A 79 -6.70 -7.20 -6.65
N SER A 80 -6.77 -6.96 -5.34
CA SER A 80 -6.75 -7.97 -4.27
C SER A 80 -5.40 -8.68 -4.07
N ALA A 81 -4.34 -8.27 -4.78
CA ALA A 81 -3.00 -8.69 -4.43
C ALA A 81 -2.59 -8.08 -3.08
N VAL A 82 -2.08 -8.91 -2.19
CA VAL A 82 -1.45 -8.47 -0.94
C VAL A 82 0.01 -8.17 -1.26
N VAL A 83 0.42 -6.95 -0.97
CA VAL A 83 1.76 -6.43 -1.25
C VAL A 83 2.44 -5.96 0.02
N GLN A 84 3.77 -5.99 0.02
CA GLN A 84 4.57 -5.23 0.97
C GLN A 84 4.84 -3.84 0.41
N VAL A 85 4.57 -2.82 1.22
CA VAL A 85 4.85 -1.41 0.89
C VAL A 85 5.82 -0.81 1.90
N ASP A 86 6.56 0.21 1.46
CA ASP A 86 7.46 0.97 2.33
C ASP A 86 6.69 1.70 3.43
N ALA A 87 7.11 1.50 4.68
CA ALA A 87 6.51 2.11 5.86
C ALA A 87 6.98 3.55 6.11
N ALA A 88 8.09 3.99 5.50
CA ALA A 88 8.72 5.28 5.82
C ALA A 88 7.77 6.50 5.70
N PRO A 89 6.93 6.63 4.64
CA PRO A 89 5.99 7.75 4.54
C PRO A 89 4.95 7.80 5.67
N PHE A 90 4.53 6.64 6.17
CA PHE A 90 3.57 6.54 7.28
C PHE A 90 4.26 6.79 8.61
N ARG A 91 5.48 6.27 8.82
CA ARG A 91 6.27 6.51 10.02
C ARG A 91 6.57 8.00 10.20
N GLN A 92 7.03 8.68 9.14
CA GLN A 92 7.31 10.10 9.15
C GLN A 92 6.04 10.92 9.50
N TRP A 93 4.89 10.53 8.94
CA TRP A 93 3.63 11.18 9.30
C TRP A 93 3.27 10.96 10.76
N TYR A 94 3.39 9.72 11.26
CA TYR A 94 3.04 9.37 12.64
C TYR A 94 3.89 10.17 13.65
N GLU A 95 5.19 10.24 13.43
CA GLU A 95 6.13 11.03 14.26
C GLU A 95 5.78 12.53 14.27
N ASN A 96 5.42 13.08 13.10
CA ASN A 96 5.00 14.48 12.99
C ASN A 96 3.62 14.73 13.60
N HIS A 97 2.71 13.75 13.55
CA HIS A 97 1.34 13.90 14.01
C HIS A 97 1.21 13.74 15.52
N TYR A 98 1.90 12.75 16.09
CA TYR A 98 1.83 12.36 17.50
C TYR A 98 3.05 12.76 18.33
N GLY A 99 4.15 13.17 17.70
CA GLY A 99 5.37 13.54 18.41
C GLY A 99 6.13 12.36 19.02
N GLN A 100 5.78 11.12 18.66
CA GLN A 100 6.40 9.90 19.15
C GLN A 100 6.71 8.97 17.99
N GLY A 101 7.83 8.24 18.06
CA GLY A 101 8.16 7.19 17.10
C GLY A 101 7.30 5.94 17.23
N VAL A 102 6.92 5.34 16.10
CA VAL A 102 6.25 4.03 16.00
C VAL A 102 7.25 2.96 15.55
N GLY A 103 7.18 1.76 16.13
CA GLY A 103 8.00 0.62 15.73
C GLY A 103 9.51 0.84 15.94
N ARG A 104 9.90 1.60 16.98
CA ARG A 104 11.31 1.88 17.32
C ARG A 104 11.84 1.05 18.49
N ARG A 105 11.18 -0.04 18.88
CA ARG A 105 11.56 -0.82 20.07
C ARG A 105 13.02 -1.28 20.02
N ARG A 106 13.49 -1.70 18.85
CA ARG A 106 14.87 -2.16 18.61
C ARG A 106 15.89 -1.01 18.64
N GLN A 107 15.54 0.15 18.08
CA GLN A 107 16.40 1.35 18.05
C GLN A 107 16.54 1.97 19.44
N ARG A 108 15.45 2.00 20.21
CA ARG A 108 15.48 2.39 21.63
C ARG A 108 16.38 1.49 22.47
N ALA A 109 16.38 0.18 22.19
CA ALA A 109 17.28 -0.77 22.84
C ALA A 109 18.75 -0.59 22.42
N ALA A 110 19.01 -0.02 21.24
CA ALA A 110 20.36 0.27 20.73
C ALA A 110 20.90 1.64 21.18
N GLY A 111 20.13 2.42 21.97
CA GLY A 111 20.59 3.71 22.50
C GLY A 111 20.64 4.85 21.47
N GLU A 112 20.04 4.68 20.29
CA GLU A 112 19.91 5.77 19.31
C GLU A 112 19.01 6.87 19.89
N LYS A 113 19.59 8.04 20.14
CA LYS A 113 18.87 9.22 20.60
C LYS A 113 18.15 9.87 19.43
N GLU A 114 16.88 10.22 19.65
CA GLU A 114 16.13 11.05 18.72
C GLU A 114 16.78 12.42 18.61
N ASP A 115 16.95 12.92 17.38
CA ASP A 115 17.18 14.34 17.13
C ASP A 115 15.95 15.09 17.65
N GLU A 116 16.06 15.56 18.88
CA GLU A 116 15.01 16.31 19.57
C GLU A 116 14.89 17.68 18.93
N VAL A 117 14.11 17.76 17.85
CA VAL A 117 13.74 19.04 17.26
C VAL A 117 12.88 19.77 18.28
N LYS A 118 13.41 20.83 18.89
CA LYS A 118 12.67 21.68 19.83
C LYS A 118 11.40 22.21 19.15
N LYS A 119 10.23 21.77 19.63
CA LYS A 119 8.93 22.26 19.18
C LYS A 119 8.40 23.32 20.13
N SER A 120 7.41 24.09 19.69
CA SER A 120 6.74 25.02 20.60
C SER A 120 5.86 24.24 21.58
N LYS A 121 5.73 24.74 22.81
CA LYS A 121 4.90 24.13 23.87
C LYS A 121 3.45 23.85 23.42
N SER A 122 2.91 24.68 22.53
CA SER A 122 1.57 24.50 21.95
C SER A 122 1.49 23.27 21.06
N VAL A 123 2.53 23.00 20.26
CA VAL A 123 2.60 21.81 19.40
C VAL A 123 2.73 20.56 20.25
N GLU A 124 3.60 20.56 21.25
CA GLU A 124 3.79 19.42 22.16
C GLU A 124 2.48 19.05 22.87
N LYS A 125 1.76 20.05 23.40
CA LYS A 125 0.44 19.84 24.02
C LYS A 125 -0.55 19.21 23.04
N LYS A 126 -0.65 19.74 21.82
CA LYS A 126 -1.55 19.19 20.77
C LYS A 126 -1.18 17.75 20.39
N GLN A 127 0.11 17.45 20.27
CA GLN A 127 0.60 16.11 19.94
C GLN A 127 0.29 15.11 21.06
N ALA A 128 0.54 15.49 22.31
CA ALA A 128 0.20 14.67 23.47
C ALA A 128 -1.30 14.40 23.59
N ASP A 129 -2.15 15.42 23.36
CA ASP A 129 -3.60 15.28 23.41
C ASP A 129 -4.13 14.35 22.30
N ARG A 130 -3.56 14.41 21.10
CA ARG A 130 -3.90 13.48 19.99
C ARG A 130 -3.47 12.06 20.31
N PHE A 131 -2.25 11.88 20.82
CA PHE A 131 -1.72 10.56 21.14
C PHE A 131 -2.57 9.86 22.20
N LYS A 132 -2.99 10.59 23.25
CA LYS A 132 -3.89 10.08 24.28
C LYS A 132 -5.23 9.59 23.71
N LYS A 133 -5.75 10.26 22.69
CA LYS A 133 -7.04 9.94 22.07
C LYS A 133 -6.99 8.72 21.14
N GLN A 134 -6.00 8.67 20.25
CA GLN A 134 -5.99 7.71 19.14
C GLN A 134 -4.58 7.22 18.73
N GLY A 135 -3.51 7.64 19.40
CA GLY A 135 -2.15 7.31 18.98
C GLY A 135 -1.70 5.88 19.27
N LYS A 136 -2.49 5.06 19.97
CA LYS A 136 -2.11 3.66 20.26
C LYS A 136 -2.31 2.79 19.02
N VAL A 137 -1.21 2.28 18.48
CA VAL A 137 -1.22 1.41 17.29
C VAL A 137 -1.32 -0.06 17.72
N GLU A 138 -1.98 -0.87 16.92
CA GLU A 138 -2.08 -2.31 17.15
C GLU A 138 -0.69 -2.97 17.14
N PRO A 139 -0.35 -3.88 18.09
CA PRO A 139 0.96 -4.52 18.15
C PRO A 139 1.39 -5.23 16.86
N ALA A 140 0.44 -5.76 16.09
CA ALA A 140 0.71 -6.42 14.81
C ALA A 140 1.18 -5.45 13.72
N ILE A 141 0.73 -4.19 13.76
CA ILE A 141 1.14 -3.11 12.87
C ILE A 141 2.47 -2.51 13.36
N GLU A 142 2.66 -2.35 14.68
CA GLU A 142 3.94 -1.88 15.25
C GLU A 142 5.13 -2.76 14.83
N LYS A 143 4.96 -4.09 14.88
CA LYS A 143 5.98 -5.06 14.41
C LYS A 143 6.32 -4.89 12.93
N GLN A 144 5.36 -4.46 12.10
CA GLN A 144 5.60 -4.20 10.68
C GLN A 144 6.34 -2.87 10.46
N PHE A 145 6.05 -1.86 11.29
CA PHE A 145 6.86 -0.65 11.34
C PHE A 145 8.30 -0.94 11.74
N GLU A 146 8.57 -1.88 12.66
CA GLU A 146 9.94 -2.32 12.97
C GLU A 146 10.64 -2.93 11.74
N ALA A 147 9.91 -3.72 10.94
CA ALA A 147 10.42 -4.30 9.70
C ALA A 147 10.53 -3.29 8.54
N SER A 148 10.07 -2.05 8.73
CA SER A 148 9.97 -1.01 7.69
C SER A 148 9.13 -1.39 6.47
N ARG A 149 8.25 -2.39 6.61
CA ARG A 149 7.38 -2.87 5.53
C ARG A 149 5.99 -3.15 6.09
N LEU A 150 4.99 -2.53 5.50
CA LEU A 150 3.59 -2.76 5.83
C LEU A 150 2.95 -3.67 4.79
N TYR A 151 2.08 -4.58 5.22
CA TYR A 151 1.20 -5.31 4.33
C TYR A 151 0.02 -4.43 3.92
N ALA A 152 -0.30 -4.47 2.63
CA ALA A 152 -1.38 -3.70 2.04
C ALA A 152 -2.09 -4.51 0.95
N VAL A 153 -3.35 -4.20 0.70
CA VAL A 153 -4.11 -4.78 -0.42
C VAL A 153 -4.29 -3.75 -1.52
N ILE A 154 -4.02 -4.14 -2.77
CA ILE A 154 -4.34 -3.31 -3.93
C ILE A 154 -5.85 -3.30 -4.15
N ALA A 155 -6.48 -2.14 -4.02
CA ALA A 155 -7.91 -1.95 -4.26
C ALA A 155 -8.21 -1.52 -5.71
N SER A 156 -7.24 -0.85 -6.37
CA SER A 156 -7.36 -0.39 -7.74
C SER A 156 -7.20 -1.53 -8.77
N ARG A 157 -7.44 -1.22 -10.05
CA ARG A 157 -7.15 -2.10 -11.19
C ARG A 157 -6.03 -1.47 -12.05
N PRO A 158 -4.75 -1.82 -11.84
CA PRO A 158 -3.62 -1.20 -12.55
C PRO A 158 -3.70 -1.30 -14.08
N GLY A 159 -4.21 -2.41 -14.61
CA GLY A 159 -4.38 -2.61 -16.06
C GLY A 159 -5.50 -1.80 -16.71
N GLN A 160 -6.34 -1.11 -15.94
CA GLN A 160 -7.46 -0.29 -16.43
C GLN A 160 -7.27 1.20 -16.12
N SER A 161 -6.84 1.49 -14.89
CA SER A 161 -6.69 2.84 -14.35
C SER A 161 -5.27 3.38 -14.38
N GLY A 162 -4.27 2.52 -14.59
CA GLY A 162 -2.86 2.90 -14.56
C GLY A 162 -2.39 3.33 -13.17
N ARG A 163 -3.08 2.89 -12.11
CA ARG A 163 -2.75 3.17 -10.71
C ARG A 163 -2.70 1.90 -9.89
N CYS A 164 -1.83 1.87 -8.89
CA CYS A 164 -1.62 0.77 -7.95
C CYS A 164 -1.98 1.23 -6.53
N ASP A 165 -3.24 1.60 -6.32
CA ASP A 165 -3.70 2.20 -5.07
C ASP A 165 -4.39 1.15 -4.20
N GLY A 166 -4.35 1.35 -2.89
CA GLY A 166 -4.78 0.34 -1.93
C GLY A 166 -4.92 0.86 -0.51
N TYR A 167 -4.98 -0.06 0.45
CA TYR A 167 -5.05 0.25 1.87
C TYR A 167 -4.16 -0.70 2.68
N ILE A 168 -3.66 -0.22 3.81
CA ILE A 168 -2.87 -1.00 4.76
C ILE A 168 -3.79 -2.01 5.46
N LEU A 169 -3.31 -3.23 5.66
CA LEU A 169 -4.03 -4.28 6.35
C LEU A 169 -3.98 -4.07 7.87
N GLU A 170 -5.14 -4.17 8.53
CA GLU A 170 -5.31 -3.96 9.97
C GLU A 170 -6.19 -5.07 10.59
N GLY A 171 -6.12 -5.27 11.91
CA GLY A 171 -7.04 -6.12 12.66
C GLY A 171 -7.18 -7.55 12.14
N GLU A 172 -8.43 -8.04 12.06
CA GLU A 172 -8.74 -9.42 11.65
C GLU A 172 -8.29 -9.73 10.22
N GLU A 173 -8.35 -8.75 9.32
CA GLU A 173 -7.94 -8.93 7.93
C GLU A 173 -6.42 -9.15 7.84
N LEU A 174 -5.64 -8.37 8.59
CA LEU A 174 -4.21 -8.59 8.72
C LEU A 174 -3.92 -9.99 9.28
N ALA A 175 -4.61 -10.38 10.35
CA ALA A 175 -4.44 -11.70 10.97
C ALA A 175 -4.80 -12.86 10.02
N PHE A 176 -5.82 -12.69 9.18
CA PHE A 176 -6.18 -13.65 8.15
C PHE A 176 -5.06 -13.81 7.11
N TYR A 177 -4.58 -12.71 6.51
CA TYR A 177 -3.55 -12.80 5.48
C TYR A 177 -2.18 -13.22 6.02
N GLN A 178 -1.82 -12.84 7.24
CA GLN A 178 -0.60 -13.33 7.88
C GLN A 178 -0.61 -14.85 8.05
N ARG A 179 -1.76 -15.45 8.37
CA ARG A 179 -1.92 -16.92 8.41
C ARG A 179 -1.83 -17.53 7.02
N ALA A 180 -2.46 -16.91 6.03
CA ALA A 180 -2.45 -17.39 4.65
C ALA A 180 -1.04 -17.37 4.01
N ILE A 181 -0.23 -16.34 4.31
CA ILE A 181 1.15 -16.19 3.79
C ILE A 181 2.12 -17.21 4.41
N ARG A 182 1.88 -17.62 5.66
CA ARG A 182 2.75 -18.58 6.37
C ARG A 182 2.50 -20.04 6.00
N LYS A 183 1.37 -20.31 5.34
CA LYS A 183 0.96 -21.65 4.93
C LYS A 183 1.61 -22.00 3.59
#